data_AF-A0A1I0Y4T9-F1
#
_entry.id   AF-A0A1I0Y4T9-F1
#
_cell.length_a   1.000
_cell.length_b   1.000
_cell.length_c   1.000
_cell.angle_alpha   90.00
_cell.angle_beta   90.00
_cell.angle_gamma   90.00
#
_symmetry.space_group_name_H-M   'P 1'
#
loop_
_entity.id
_entity.type
_entity.pdbx_description
1 polymer ?
#
loop_
_entity_poly.entity_id
_entity_poly.type
_entity_poly.pdbx_seq_one_letter_code
_entity_poly.pdbx_strand_id
1 'polypeptide(L)'
;MRLYSKDWTRRELEARVGRMSQIGGVRRMTLSEGKEAGVELIRVTTGAGLTLDVVPSKGLDISRAELWGAPLSWQSAAGDAHPAYYEAAGTGWLRTASGGLLMTCGMTHAGSPSETPGGSQGLHGRAHHTPASQVAAREVWEGDDLVWLIEGTIEENALFGANLRLHRRISGRLGANEIHIEDRVENLGFTTSPHMMLYHFNFGFPLLDENASILLPPAVTSERGEAGNAADCAGWERPDPDAKERVFYHELDDRDGMAEVGLRQPAFPAGPAPADVLVRLRWSADTLPRLVQWRMPGAGAHVLGLEPANCRVEGFEAEVREGGPAMLAPGACVTHRLELKIAAERAMIEE
;
A
#
# COMPACT_ATOMS: atom_id res chain seq x y z
N MET A 1 10.02 24.13 6.03
CA MET A 1 9.51 23.37 4.89
C MET A 1 10.26 23.63 3.57
N ARG A 2 10.68 22.57 2.85
CA ARG A 2 11.41 22.69 1.56
C ARG A 2 10.46 22.59 0.36
N LEU A 3 10.35 23.66 -0.43
CA LEU A 3 9.53 23.71 -1.64
C LEU A 3 10.26 24.46 -2.75
N TYR A 4 10.15 23.99 -3.99
CA TYR A 4 10.79 24.61 -5.16
C TYR A 4 12.29 24.85 -4.96
N SER A 5 12.99 23.84 -4.44
CA SER A 5 14.43 23.85 -4.16
C SER A 5 14.91 24.88 -3.12
N LYS A 6 14.00 25.46 -2.32
CA LYS A 6 14.31 26.41 -1.26
C LYS A 6 13.60 26.04 0.05
N ASP A 7 14.25 26.34 1.18
CA ASP A 7 13.60 26.31 2.50
C ASP A 7 12.81 27.59 2.75
N TRP A 8 11.56 27.40 3.19
CA TRP A 8 10.63 28.45 3.50
C TRP A 8 10.13 28.32 4.93
N THR A 9 10.01 29.46 5.60
CA THR A 9 9.22 29.58 6.83
C THR A 9 7.73 29.63 6.52
N ARG A 10 6.89 29.33 7.51
CA ARG A 10 5.44 29.45 7.42
C ARG A 10 5.02 30.85 6.94
N ARG A 11 5.58 31.90 7.54
CA ARG A 11 5.17 33.29 7.25
C ARG A 11 5.59 33.75 5.86
N GLU A 12 6.72 33.28 5.34
CA GLU A 12 7.11 33.57 3.96
C GLU A 12 6.17 32.94 2.93
N LEU A 13 5.62 31.76 3.21
CA LEU A 13 4.65 31.11 2.33
C LEU A 13 3.28 31.76 2.42
N GLU A 14 2.78 31.99 3.64
CA GLU A 14 1.51 32.70 3.89
C GLU A 14 1.49 34.09 3.23
N ALA A 15 2.63 34.76 3.10
CA ALA A 15 2.75 36.04 2.40
C ALA A 15 2.64 35.96 0.86
N ARG A 16 2.81 34.76 0.28
CA ARG A 16 2.87 34.54 -1.18
C ARG A 16 1.63 33.89 -1.76
N VAL A 17 0.89 33.12 -0.96
CA VAL A 17 -0.27 32.37 -1.42
C VAL A 17 -1.53 32.83 -0.71
N GLY A 18 -2.63 32.91 -1.44
CA GLY A 18 -3.94 33.22 -0.83
C GLY A 18 -4.50 32.04 -0.03
N ARG A 19 -4.09 30.80 -0.35
CA ARG A 19 -4.46 29.56 0.33
C ARG A 19 -3.31 28.56 0.21
N MET A 20 -3.03 27.79 1.27
CA MET A 20 -1.97 26.77 1.23
C MET A 20 -2.21 25.70 0.17
N SER A 21 -3.48 25.34 -0.08
CA SER A 21 -3.88 24.39 -1.13
C SER A 21 -3.46 24.76 -2.55
N GLN A 22 -3.01 26.00 -2.80
CA GLN A 22 -2.36 26.39 -4.05
C GLN A 22 -1.04 25.64 -4.30
N ILE A 23 -0.28 25.33 -3.24
CA ILE A 23 1.08 24.78 -3.31
C ILE A 23 1.18 23.36 -2.73
N GLY A 24 0.08 22.83 -2.20
CA GLY A 24 -0.02 21.50 -1.62
C GLY A 24 -1.11 21.46 -0.57
N GLY A 25 -1.61 20.27 -0.27
CA GLY A 25 -2.60 20.08 0.78
C GLY A 25 -3.52 18.90 0.57
N VAL A 26 -4.60 18.87 1.34
CA VAL A 26 -5.58 17.78 1.36
C VAL A 26 -6.92 18.25 0.78
N ARG A 27 -7.51 17.44 -0.12
CA ARG A 27 -8.81 17.74 -0.74
C ARG A 27 -9.68 16.49 -0.83
N ARG A 28 -10.93 16.61 -0.36
CA ARG A 28 -11.95 15.56 -0.51
C ARG A 28 -12.75 15.73 -1.80
N MET A 29 -13.08 14.60 -2.43
CA MET A 29 -13.83 14.51 -3.69
C MET A 29 -14.69 13.24 -3.68
N THR A 30 -15.71 13.20 -4.54
CA THR A 30 -16.54 12.00 -4.75
C THR A 30 -16.64 11.74 -6.25
N LEU A 31 -16.39 10.50 -6.66
CA LEU A 31 -16.53 10.05 -8.04
C LEU A 31 -18.02 9.89 -8.38
N SER A 32 -18.42 10.21 -9.62
CA SER A 32 -19.83 10.36 -9.99
C SER A 32 -20.35 9.38 -11.05
N GLU A 33 -19.48 8.55 -11.65
CA GLU A 33 -19.82 7.75 -12.83
C GLU A 33 -19.46 6.27 -12.69
N GLY A 34 -20.17 5.43 -13.44
CA GLY A 34 -19.87 4.00 -13.56
C GLY A 34 -19.87 3.24 -12.23
N LYS A 35 -18.98 2.25 -12.13
CA LYS A 35 -18.80 1.46 -10.89
C LYS A 35 -18.12 2.24 -9.77
N GLU A 36 -17.55 3.41 -10.06
CA GLU A 36 -16.85 4.25 -9.09
C GLU A 36 -17.79 5.30 -8.47
N ALA A 37 -19.02 5.44 -8.99
CA ALA A 37 -19.99 6.39 -8.48
C ALA A 37 -20.21 6.23 -6.96
N GLY A 38 -20.06 7.32 -6.22
CA GLY A 38 -20.18 7.36 -4.77
C GLY A 38 -18.88 7.05 -4.01
N VAL A 39 -17.80 6.66 -4.69
CA VAL A 39 -16.49 6.47 -4.03
C VAL A 39 -15.90 7.81 -3.64
N GLU A 40 -15.53 7.91 -2.37
CA GLU A 40 -14.84 9.09 -1.83
C GLU A 40 -13.33 8.96 -2.04
N LEU A 41 -12.71 10.08 -2.42
CA LEU A 41 -11.26 10.25 -2.52
C LEU A 41 -10.81 11.39 -1.61
N ILE A 42 -9.71 11.18 -0.90
CA ILE A 42 -8.98 12.21 -0.18
C ILE A 42 -7.62 12.35 -0.85
N ARG A 43 -7.52 13.33 -1.75
CA ARG A 43 -6.27 13.63 -2.47
C ARG A 43 -5.34 14.42 -1.57
N VAL A 44 -4.09 13.97 -1.49
CA VAL A 44 -2.98 14.70 -0.88
C VAL A 44 -2.02 15.12 -2.00
N THR A 45 -1.69 16.41 -2.06
CA THR A 45 -0.59 16.92 -2.89
C THR A 45 0.48 17.49 -1.97
N THR A 46 1.68 16.92 -1.99
CA THR A 46 2.76 17.31 -1.08
C THR A 46 3.45 18.62 -1.46
N GLY A 47 3.30 19.07 -2.71
CA GLY A 47 4.05 20.21 -3.26
C GLY A 47 5.51 19.90 -3.65
N ALA A 48 6.08 18.79 -3.16
CA ALA A 48 7.41 18.29 -3.55
C ALA A 48 7.39 17.42 -4.82
N GLY A 49 6.20 17.01 -5.25
CA GLY A 49 5.97 16.24 -6.48
C GLY A 49 5.03 15.07 -6.27
N LEU A 50 4.99 14.51 -5.06
CA LEU A 50 4.11 13.40 -4.72
C LEU A 50 2.65 13.88 -4.63
N THR A 51 1.77 13.21 -5.36
CA THR A 51 0.31 13.27 -5.19
C THR A 51 -0.21 11.85 -4.97
N LEU A 52 -1.15 11.68 -4.03
CA LEU A 52 -1.78 10.39 -3.76
C LEU A 52 -3.28 10.53 -3.46
N ASP A 53 -4.04 9.48 -3.75
CA ASP A 53 -5.47 9.39 -3.44
C ASP A 53 -5.73 8.32 -2.38
N VAL A 54 -6.08 8.74 -1.17
CA VAL A 54 -6.58 7.85 -0.11
C VAL A 54 -8.07 7.63 -0.32
N VAL A 55 -8.54 6.38 -0.21
CA VAL A 55 -9.91 5.98 -0.56
C VAL A 55 -10.67 5.49 0.69
N PRO A 56 -11.40 6.37 1.41
CA PRO A 56 -12.18 5.98 2.59
C PRO A 56 -13.15 4.84 2.35
N SER A 57 -13.78 4.79 1.17
CA SER A 57 -14.69 3.70 0.80
C SER A 57 -13.98 2.33 0.75
N LYS A 58 -12.66 2.29 0.59
CA LYS A 58 -11.87 1.08 0.41
C LYS A 58 -10.83 0.91 1.50
N GLY A 59 -11.25 0.96 2.76
CA GLY A 59 -10.35 0.74 3.90
C GLY A 59 -9.24 1.77 4.07
N LEU A 60 -9.45 3.02 3.60
CA LEU A 60 -8.40 4.05 3.57
C LEU A 60 -7.13 3.55 2.85
N ASP A 61 -7.28 2.64 1.90
CA ASP A 61 -6.21 2.25 1.01
C ASP A 61 -5.83 3.39 0.07
N ILE A 62 -4.68 3.26 -0.57
CA ILE A 62 -4.12 4.31 -1.43
C ILE A 62 -4.23 3.81 -2.86
N SER A 63 -5.09 4.46 -3.66
CA SER A 63 -5.26 4.13 -5.06
C SER A 63 -4.13 4.76 -5.88
N ARG A 64 -4.39 5.83 -6.63
CA ARG A 64 -3.38 6.48 -7.46
C ARG A 64 -2.31 7.14 -6.61
N ALA A 65 -1.04 6.91 -6.95
CA ALA A 65 0.10 7.69 -6.47
C ALA A 65 1.02 8.07 -7.63
N GLU A 66 1.47 9.33 -7.63
CA GLU A 66 2.25 9.92 -8.72
C GLU A 66 3.39 10.77 -8.19
N LEU A 67 4.49 10.81 -8.95
CA LEU A 67 5.57 11.77 -8.76
C LEU A 67 5.63 12.68 -9.99
N TRP A 68 5.49 13.99 -9.79
CA TRP A 68 5.52 15.00 -10.86
C TRP A 68 4.53 14.73 -12.01
N GLY A 69 3.39 14.10 -11.68
CA GLY A 69 2.34 13.73 -12.63
C GLY A 69 2.56 12.42 -13.39
N ALA A 70 3.66 11.72 -13.14
CA ALA A 70 3.90 10.37 -13.66
C ALA A 70 3.52 9.31 -12.60
N PRO A 71 2.82 8.23 -12.96
CA PRO A 71 2.41 7.18 -12.02
C PRO A 71 3.59 6.46 -11.35
N LEU A 72 3.40 6.14 -10.06
CA LEU A 72 4.21 5.18 -9.31
C LEU A 72 3.48 3.85 -9.15
N SER A 73 2.16 3.92 -8.99
CA SER A 73 1.28 2.78 -8.75
C SER A 73 0.70 2.20 -10.03
N TRP A 74 0.52 0.88 -10.07
CA TRP A 74 -0.32 0.23 -11.10
C TRP A 74 -1.81 0.41 -10.78
N GLN A 75 -2.67 0.59 -11.79
CA GLN A 75 -4.12 0.63 -11.62
C GLN A 75 -4.79 -0.50 -12.41
N SER A 76 -5.74 -1.17 -11.76
CA SER A 76 -6.57 -2.19 -12.39
C SER A 76 -7.56 -1.57 -13.38
N ALA A 77 -7.91 -2.33 -14.42
CA ALA A 77 -8.98 -1.97 -15.35
C ALA A 77 -10.36 -1.85 -14.65
N ALA A 78 -10.49 -2.37 -13.42
CA ALA A 78 -11.70 -2.21 -12.61
C ALA A 78 -11.85 -0.81 -11.98
N GLY A 79 -10.77 -0.02 -11.93
CA GLY A 79 -10.73 1.26 -11.24
C GLY A 79 -10.97 1.15 -9.73
N ASP A 80 -11.36 2.26 -9.11
CA ASP A 80 -11.78 2.35 -7.72
C ASP A 80 -13.24 1.91 -7.57
N ALA A 81 -13.57 0.68 -8.00
CA ALA A 81 -14.94 0.18 -7.94
C ALA A 81 -15.51 0.24 -6.51
N HIS A 82 -16.73 0.76 -6.40
CA HIS A 82 -17.43 0.93 -5.13
C HIS A 82 -17.62 -0.43 -4.42
N PRO A 83 -17.40 -0.54 -3.09
CA PRO A 83 -17.51 -1.81 -2.36
C PRO A 83 -18.88 -2.49 -2.42
N ALA A 84 -19.93 -1.76 -2.81
CA ALA A 84 -21.25 -2.35 -3.05
C ALA A 84 -21.25 -3.38 -4.19
N TYR A 85 -20.22 -3.36 -5.06
CA TYR A 85 -20.02 -4.35 -6.12
C TYR A 85 -19.08 -5.51 -5.71
N TYR A 86 -18.63 -5.54 -4.45
CA TYR A 86 -17.70 -6.56 -3.97
C TYR A 86 -18.33 -7.96 -3.96
N GLU A 87 -17.61 -8.93 -4.55
CA GLU A 87 -17.96 -10.34 -4.55
C GLU A 87 -17.01 -11.13 -3.63
N ALA A 88 -17.50 -11.57 -2.48
CA ALA A 88 -16.66 -12.19 -1.44
C ALA A 88 -16.31 -13.67 -1.68
N ALA A 89 -16.97 -14.37 -2.60
CA ALA A 89 -16.78 -15.80 -2.80
C ALA A 89 -15.63 -16.09 -3.76
N GLY A 90 -14.78 -17.06 -3.41
CA GLY A 90 -13.67 -17.50 -4.25
C GLY A 90 -12.77 -16.33 -4.67
N THR A 91 -12.50 -16.22 -5.97
CA THR A 91 -11.69 -15.14 -6.55
C THR A 91 -12.49 -13.91 -6.99
N GLY A 92 -13.76 -13.79 -6.57
CA GLY A 92 -14.64 -12.66 -6.90
C GLY A 92 -14.06 -11.29 -6.53
N TRP A 93 -13.20 -11.26 -5.50
CA TRP A 93 -12.42 -10.09 -5.06
C TRP A 93 -11.71 -9.38 -6.23
N LEU A 94 -11.18 -10.12 -7.21
CA LEU A 94 -10.46 -9.57 -8.36
C LEU A 94 -11.33 -8.69 -9.27
N ARG A 95 -12.67 -8.83 -9.23
CA ARG A 95 -13.58 -8.01 -10.06
C ARG A 95 -13.67 -6.56 -9.59
N THR A 96 -13.28 -6.29 -8.34
CA THR A 96 -13.29 -4.96 -7.73
C THR A 96 -11.96 -4.58 -7.09
N ALA A 97 -10.93 -5.40 -7.26
CA ALA A 97 -9.56 -5.07 -6.89
C ALA A 97 -9.08 -3.85 -7.66
N SER A 98 -8.73 -2.78 -6.95
CA SER A 98 -8.34 -1.52 -7.58
C SER A 98 -6.90 -1.53 -8.09
N GLY A 99 -6.07 -2.46 -7.59
CA GLY A 99 -4.64 -2.23 -7.60
C GLY A 99 -4.36 -0.98 -6.77
N GLY A 100 -3.71 0.00 -7.37
CA GLY A 100 -3.29 1.21 -6.68
C GLY A 100 -2.03 0.99 -5.86
N LEU A 101 -1.55 2.05 -5.25
CA LEU A 101 -0.32 2.03 -4.47
C LEU A 101 -0.39 1.03 -3.32
N LEU A 102 -1.53 0.88 -2.66
CA LEU A 102 -1.72 -0.04 -1.54
C LEU A 102 -3.12 -0.65 -1.58
N MET A 103 -3.20 -1.98 -1.49
CA MET A 103 -4.41 -2.69 -1.07
C MET A 103 -4.15 -3.44 0.23
N THR A 104 -5.03 -3.30 1.21
CA THR A 104 -4.89 -4.02 2.49
C THR A 104 -5.61 -5.35 2.40
N CYS A 105 -4.85 -6.45 2.55
CA CYS A 105 -5.36 -7.80 2.64
C CYS A 105 -5.41 -8.24 4.11
N GLY A 106 -6.56 -8.72 4.59
CA GLY A 106 -6.81 -8.99 6.00
C GLY A 106 -8.26 -8.75 6.43
N MET A 107 -8.59 -8.80 7.73
CA MET A 107 -7.70 -8.96 8.90
C MET A 107 -7.74 -10.35 9.51
N THR A 108 -8.87 -11.07 9.38
CA THR A 108 -9.00 -12.44 9.92
C THR A 108 -8.37 -13.50 9.03
N HIS A 109 -8.25 -13.20 7.73
CA HIS A 109 -7.65 -14.03 6.71
C HIS A 109 -7.10 -13.16 5.58
N ALA A 110 -6.09 -13.68 4.90
CA ALA A 110 -5.52 -13.12 3.68
C ALA A 110 -5.00 -14.25 2.79
N GLY A 111 -4.71 -13.93 1.53
CA GLY A 111 -4.23 -14.90 0.54
C GLY A 111 -5.37 -15.61 -0.19
N SER A 112 -5.08 -16.79 -0.73
CA SER A 112 -5.97 -17.58 -1.59
C SER A 112 -7.28 -17.93 -0.88
N PRO A 113 -8.39 -18.11 -1.63
CA PRO A 113 -9.63 -18.59 -1.06
C PRO A 113 -9.45 -19.93 -0.35
N SER A 114 -10.15 -20.14 0.76
CA SER A 114 -10.05 -21.37 1.54
C SER A 114 -11.38 -21.73 2.18
N GLU A 115 -11.64 -23.02 2.34
CA GLU A 115 -12.81 -23.52 3.08
C GLU A 115 -12.46 -23.63 4.56
N THR A 116 -13.32 -23.12 5.44
CA THR A 116 -13.16 -23.24 6.89
C THR A 116 -14.38 -23.91 7.51
N PRO A 117 -14.28 -24.48 8.72
CA PRO A 117 -15.46 -24.99 9.43
C PRO A 117 -16.57 -23.93 9.64
N GLY A 118 -16.21 -22.64 9.62
CA GLY A 118 -17.12 -21.50 9.70
C GLY A 118 -17.67 -21.00 8.36
N GLY A 119 -17.32 -21.65 7.24
CA GLY A 119 -17.72 -21.28 5.88
C GLY A 119 -16.53 -20.96 4.95
N SER A 120 -16.85 -20.67 3.69
CA SER A 120 -15.87 -20.31 2.67
C SER A 120 -15.33 -18.90 2.90
N GLN A 121 -14.01 -18.75 2.83
CA GLN A 121 -13.29 -17.47 2.88
C GLN A 121 -12.83 -17.10 1.47
N GLY A 122 -13.04 -15.84 1.11
CA GLY A 122 -12.65 -15.29 -0.18
C GLY A 122 -11.17 -14.93 -0.27
N LEU A 123 -10.76 -14.55 -1.47
CA LEU A 123 -9.41 -14.04 -1.72
C LEU A 123 -9.13 -12.76 -0.90
N HIS A 124 -7.97 -12.70 -0.25
CA HIS A 124 -7.37 -11.51 0.40
C HIS A 124 -8.14 -10.85 1.55
N GLY A 125 -9.21 -11.45 2.06
CA GLY A 125 -9.97 -10.85 3.15
C GLY A 125 -10.84 -9.67 2.71
N ARG A 126 -11.23 -8.84 3.67
CA ARG A 126 -12.29 -7.84 3.50
C ARG A 126 -11.82 -6.41 3.68
N ALA A 127 -10.64 -6.16 4.26
CA ALA A 127 -10.18 -4.82 4.62
C ALA A 127 -10.26 -3.80 3.45
N HIS A 128 -9.72 -4.14 2.27
CA HIS A 128 -9.80 -3.30 1.05
C HIS A 128 -11.24 -2.98 0.58
N HIS A 129 -12.22 -3.81 0.95
CA HIS A 129 -13.63 -3.65 0.56
C HIS A 129 -14.53 -3.23 1.72
N THR A 130 -13.94 -2.80 2.85
CA THR A 130 -14.69 -2.28 3.99
C THR A 130 -14.55 -0.75 4.04
N PRO A 131 -15.67 0.00 3.91
CA PRO A 131 -15.65 1.44 4.11
C PRO A 131 -15.20 1.82 5.51
N ALA A 132 -14.31 2.80 5.61
CA ALA A 132 -13.87 3.35 6.87
C ALA A 132 -14.94 4.26 7.49
N SER A 133 -15.01 4.26 8.82
CA SER A 133 -15.80 5.17 9.64
C SER A 133 -14.88 6.15 10.38
N GLN A 134 -15.47 7.19 10.98
CA GLN A 134 -14.72 8.19 11.77
C GLN A 134 -13.60 8.88 10.98
N VAL A 135 -13.80 9.07 9.67
CA VAL A 135 -12.75 9.53 8.77
C VAL A 135 -12.47 11.01 8.95
N ALA A 136 -11.28 11.35 9.43
CA ALA A 136 -10.80 12.71 9.57
C ALA A 136 -9.64 12.99 8.60
N ALA A 137 -9.60 14.21 8.05
CA ALA A 137 -8.50 14.70 7.23
C ALA A 137 -8.16 16.12 7.69
N ARG A 138 -6.90 16.37 8.04
CA ARG A 138 -6.46 17.62 8.64
C ARG A 138 -5.06 18.02 8.20
N GLU A 139 -4.83 19.32 8.24
CA GLU A 139 -3.56 19.98 7.98
C GLU A 139 -3.21 20.82 9.21
N VAL A 140 -2.04 20.61 9.80
CA VAL A 140 -1.62 21.25 11.05
C VAL A 140 -0.20 21.78 10.88
N TRP A 141 0.00 23.04 11.26
CA TRP A 141 1.33 23.62 11.33
C TRP A 141 2.05 23.14 12.59
N GLU A 142 3.23 22.55 12.40
CA GLU A 142 4.19 22.20 13.43
C GLU A 142 5.47 23.03 13.19
N GLY A 143 5.54 24.19 13.84
CA GLY A 143 6.57 25.19 13.52
C GLY A 143 6.42 25.70 12.08
N ASP A 144 7.47 25.49 11.28
CA ASP A 144 7.55 25.88 9.86
C ASP A 144 7.18 24.75 8.88
N ASP A 145 6.72 23.60 9.39
CA ASP A 145 6.29 22.47 8.56
C ASP A 145 4.76 22.31 8.64
N LEU A 146 4.13 22.08 7.48
CA LEU A 146 2.71 21.75 7.42
C LEU A 146 2.56 20.22 7.33
N VAL A 147 2.09 19.63 8.42
CA VAL A 147 1.83 18.19 8.53
C VAL A 147 0.41 17.92 8.05
N TRP A 148 0.24 16.92 7.19
CA TRP A 148 -1.06 16.40 6.79
C TRP A 148 -1.31 15.05 7.45
N LEU A 149 -2.58 14.79 7.78
CA LEU A 149 -2.99 13.59 8.50
C LEU A 149 -4.40 13.19 8.09
N ILE A 150 -4.54 11.93 7.69
CA ILE A 150 -5.79 11.24 7.39
C ILE A 150 -5.88 10.05 8.34
N GLU A 151 -7.01 9.88 9.01
CA GLU A 151 -7.24 8.72 9.88
C GLU A 151 -8.68 8.23 9.78
N GLY A 152 -8.91 6.99 10.20
CA GLY A 152 -10.23 6.42 10.36
C GLY A 152 -10.18 4.96 10.79
N THR A 153 -11.37 4.39 10.92
CA THR A 153 -11.59 3.09 11.56
C THR A 153 -12.23 2.11 10.60
N ILE A 154 -11.65 0.92 10.47
CA ILE A 154 -12.13 -0.20 9.67
C ILE A 154 -12.47 -1.34 10.62
N GLU A 155 -13.66 -1.91 10.48
CA GLU A 155 -14.14 -2.96 11.38
C GLU A 155 -14.51 -4.21 10.58
N GLU A 156 -13.96 -5.34 11.00
CA GLU A 156 -14.37 -6.65 10.53
C GLU A 156 -15.11 -7.36 11.67
N ASN A 157 -16.44 -7.40 11.57
CA ASN A 157 -17.31 -7.93 12.60
C ASN A 157 -18.31 -8.97 12.06
N ALA A 158 -18.66 -9.93 12.90
CA ALA A 158 -19.77 -10.86 12.71
C ALA A 158 -20.41 -11.18 14.07
N LEU A 159 -21.76 -11.25 14.14
CA LEU A 159 -22.51 -11.45 15.39
C LEU A 159 -22.05 -12.67 16.21
N PHE A 160 -21.57 -13.71 15.52
CA PHE A 160 -21.04 -14.94 16.12
C PHE A 160 -19.62 -15.25 15.65
N GLY A 161 -18.86 -14.24 15.23
CA GLY A 161 -17.51 -14.40 14.70
C GLY A 161 -16.53 -13.37 15.24
N ALA A 162 -15.50 -13.09 14.45
CA ALA A 162 -14.47 -12.12 14.82
C ALA A 162 -15.07 -10.72 15.00
N ASN A 163 -14.45 -9.93 15.86
CA ASN A 163 -14.72 -8.52 16.04
C ASN A 163 -13.37 -7.78 16.13
N LEU A 164 -12.78 -7.53 14.97
CA LEU A 164 -11.51 -6.84 14.84
C LEU A 164 -11.72 -5.41 14.38
N ARG A 165 -10.97 -4.48 14.97
CA ARG A 165 -10.93 -3.08 14.58
C ARG A 165 -9.51 -2.69 14.20
N LEU A 166 -9.35 -2.14 13.01
CA LEU A 166 -8.14 -1.47 12.56
C LEU A 166 -8.37 0.04 12.59
N HIS A 167 -7.56 0.74 13.37
CA HIS A 167 -7.46 2.20 13.30
C HIS A 167 -6.25 2.56 12.45
N ARG A 168 -6.48 3.16 11.29
CA ARG A 168 -5.44 3.57 10.33
C ARG A 168 -5.13 5.04 10.48
N ARG A 169 -3.85 5.37 10.53
CA ARG A 169 -3.30 6.73 10.47
C ARG A 169 -2.35 6.85 9.29
N ILE A 170 -2.66 7.72 8.34
CA ILE A 170 -1.80 8.04 7.19
C ILE A 170 -1.36 9.49 7.30
N SER A 171 -0.05 9.75 7.25
CA SER A 171 0.48 11.09 7.46
C SER A 171 1.76 11.38 6.67
N GLY A 172 2.11 12.65 6.61
CA GLY A 172 3.34 13.14 6.02
C GLY A 172 3.43 14.65 6.13
N ARG A 173 4.37 15.24 5.40
CA ARG A 173 4.61 16.69 5.39
C ARG A 173 4.48 17.25 3.99
N LEU A 174 3.98 18.47 3.88
CA LEU A 174 4.20 19.25 2.65
C LEU A 174 5.70 19.50 2.48
N GLY A 175 6.16 19.53 1.23
CA GLY A 175 7.57 19.63 0.89
C GLY A 175 8.36 18.31 1.01
N ALA A 176 7.71 17.20 1.36
CA ALA A 176 8.33 15.88 1.44
C ALA A 176 7.55 14.84 0.60
N ASN A 177 8.27 14.02 -0.17
CA ASN A 177 7.70 12.89 -0.90
C ASN A 177 7.75 11.63 -0.01
N GLU A 178 6.97 11.64 1.07
CA GLU A 178 6.89 10.55 2.04
C GLU A 178 5.44 10.26 2.46
N ILE A 179 5.17 9.00 2.78
CA ILE A 179 3.90 8.51 3.32
C ILE A 179 4.23 7.65 4.54
N HIS A 180 3.61 7.96 5.67
CA HIS A 180 3.71 7.18 6.90
C HIS A 180 2.35 6.55 7.20
N ILE A 181 2.31 5.24 7.39
CA ILE A 181 1.10 4.49 7.75
C ILE A 181 1.36 3.83 9.10
N GLU A 182 0.47 4.10 10.07
CA GLU A 182 0.41 3.38 11.34
C GLU A 182 -0.98 2.78 11.49
N ASP A 183 -1.03 1.45 11.53
CA ASP A 183 -2.25 0.68 11.72
C ASP A 183 -2.21 0.00 13.07
N ARG A 184 -3.22 0.26 13.91
CA ARG A 184 -3.42 -0.45 15.17
C ARG A 184 -4.62 -1.37 15.05
N VAL A 185 -4.37 -2.68 15.12
CA VAL A 185 -5.42 -3.71 15.07
C VAL A 185 -5.70 -4.21 16.48
N GLU A 186 -6.97 -4.23 16.87
CA GLU A 186 -7.43 -4.65 18.19
C GLU A 186 -8.55 -5.69 18.06
N ASN A 187 -8.49 -6.72 18.90
CA ASN A 187 -9.60 -7.65 19.06
C ASN A 187 -10.58 -7.12 20.12
N LEU A 188 -11.72 -6.61 19.66
CA LEU A 188 -12.81 -6.12 20.50
C LEU A 188 -13.78 -7.23 20.92
N GLY A 189 -13.58 -8.44 20.41
CA GLY A 189 -14.33 -9.62 20.80
C GLY A 189 -13.95 -10.14 22.18
N PHE A 190 -14.74 -11.10 22.65
CA PHE A 190 -14.50 -11.83 23.90
C PHE A 190 -13.89 -13.22 23.69
N THR A 191 -13.51 -13.53 22.45
CA THR A 191 -12.83 -14.76 22.05
C THR A 191 -11.57 -14.42 21.25
N THR A 192 -10.57 -15.30 21.29
CA THR A 192 -9.36 -15.15 20.48
C THR A 192 -9.72 -15.18 19.00
N SER A 193 -9.15 -14.27 18.20
CA SER A 193 -9.37 -14.17 16.76
C SER A 193 -8.05 -14.34 15.99
N PRO A 194 -8.05 -14.98 14.82
CA PRO A 194 -6.88 -15.00 13.94
C PRO A 194 -6.60 -13.60 13.38
N HIS A 195 -5.33 -13.35 13.07
CA HIS A 195 -4.83 -12.08 12.56
C HIS A 195 -3.83 -12.30 11.42
N MET A 196 -4.31 -12.15 10.19
CA MET A 196 -3.53 -12.24 8.96
C MET A 196 -3.58 -10.88 8.26
N MET A 197 -2.41 -10.31 8.00
CA MET A 197 -2.22 -9.01 7.37
C MET A 197 -1.16 -9.09 6.28
N LEU A 198 -1.49 -8.52 5.14
CA LEU A 198 -0.59 -8.33 4.01
C LEU A 198 -0.88 -6.96 3.38
N TYR A 199 0.16 -6.13 3.29
CA TYR A 199 0.09 -4.78 2.75
C TYR A 199 0.52 -4.79 1.29
N HIS A 200 -0.44 -4.92 0.38
CA HIS A 200 -0.17 -5.21 -1.02
C HIS A 200 0.19 -3.94 -1.81
N PHE A 201 1.47 -3.53 -1.81
CA PHE A 201 1.89 -2.34 -2.58
C PHE A 201 2.09 -2.69 -4.05
N ASN A 202 1.35 -2.05 -4.96
CA ASN A 202 1.40 -2.36 -6.40
C ASN A 202 2.07 -1.25 -7.18
N PHE A 203 3.27 -1.52 -7.69
CA PHE A 203 4.01 -0.62 -8.55
C PHE A 203 3.80 -0.97 -10.02
N GLY A 204 3.79 0.05 -10.89
CA GLY A 204 3.53 -0.11 -12.31
C GLY A 204 4.26 0.91 -13.17
N PHE A 205 4.02 0.86 -14.47
CA PHE A 205 4.60 1.79 -15.44
C PHE A 205 4.19 3.26 -15.16
N PRO A 206 5.09 4.26 -15.32
CA PRO A 206 6.48 4.18 -15.80
C PRO A 206 7.53 3.96 -14.71
N LEU A 207 7.15 3.83 -13.44
CA LEU A 207 8.12 3.47 -12.40
C LEU A 207 8.71 2.08 -12.67
N LEU A 208 7.85 1.16 -13.10
CA LEU A 208 8.19 -0.22 -13.42
C LEU A 208 8.28 -0.42 -14.94
N ASP A 209 9.51 -0.56 -15.44
CA ASP A 209 9.83 -0.96 -16.81
C ASP A 209 11.10 -1.84 -16.79
N GLU A 210 11.68 -2.14 -17.95
CA GLU A 210 12.85 -3.05 -18.05
C GLU A 210 14.14 -2.46 -17.46
N ASN A 211 14.17 -1.15 -17.19
CA ASN A 211 15.28 -0.49 -16.53
C ASN A 211 15.12 -0.46 -15.00
N ALA A 212 13.97 -0.88 -14.50
CA ALA A 212 13.70 -0.95 -13.07
C ALA A 212 14.50 -2.07 -12.41
N SER A 213 14.95 -1.83 -11.18
CA SER A 213 15.63 -2.83 -10.35
C SER A 213 15.12 -2.80 -8.92
N ILE A 214 15.02 -3.98 -8.32
CA ILE A 214 14.48 -4.19 -6.98
C ILE A 214 15.68 -4.44 -6.04
N LEU A 215 15.76 -3.64 -4.99
CA LEU A 215 16.77 -3.75 -3.94
C LEU A 215 16.15 -4.53 -2.78
N LEU A 216 16.34 -5.85 -2.80
CA LEU A 216 15.76 -6.77 -1.81
C LEU A 216 16.47 -6.67 -0.45
N PRO A 217 15.75 -6.85 0.67
CA PRO A 217 16.35 -6.94 1.99
C PRO A 217 17.21 -8.21 2.14
N PRO A 218 18.15 -8.25 3.10
CA PRO A 218 18.78 -9.49 3.55
C PRO A 218 17.72 -10.47 4.07
N ALA A 219 17.58 -11.60 3.37
CA ALA A 219 16.54 -12.58 3.64
C ALA A 219 16.85 -13.92 2.97
N VAL A 220 16.28 -15.00 3.53
CA VAL A 220 16.17 -16.28 2.83
C VAL A 220 15.04 -16.18 1.81
N THR A 221 15.36 -16.38 0.53
CA THR A 221 14.40 -16.22 -0.58
C THR A 221 14.03 -17.56 -1.22
N SER A 222 12.71 -17.81 -1.31
CA SER A 222 12.15 -19.00 -1.98
C SER A 222 10.99 -18.63 -2.90
N GLU A 223 10.87 -19.31 -4.03
CA GLU A 223 9.72 -19.16 -4.93
C GLU A 223 8.56 -20.08 -4.51
N ARG A 224 7.32 -19.60 -4.65
CA ARG A 224 6.12 -20.34 -4.29
C ARG A 224 6.02 -21.63 -5.09
N GLY A 225 5.98 -22.77 -4.38
CA GLY A 225 5.89 -24.11 -4.98
C GLY A 225 7.25 -24.73 -5.31
N GLU A 226 8.37 -24.03 -5.10
CA GLU A 226 9.71 -24.55 -5.30
C GLU A 226 10.50 -24.59 -3.99
N ALA A 227 11.31 -25.64 -3.79
CA ALA A 227 12.20 -25.77 -2.65
C ALA A 227 13.62 -25.35 -3.04
N GLY A 228 14.18 -24.35 -2.35
CA GLY A 228 15.58 -23.90 -2.53
C GLY A 228 15.71 -22.39 -2.78
N ASN A 229 16.95 -21.96 -3.03
CA ASN A 229 17.25 -20.57 -3.40
C ASN A 229 16.65 -20.28 -4.78
N ALA A 230 15.79 -19.27 -4.84
CA ALA A 230 15.15 -18.85 -6.07
C ALA A 230 16.14 -18.23 -7.07
N ALA A 231 15.74 -18.23 -8.36
CA ALA A 231 16.42 -17.48 -9.41
C ALA A 231 16.42 -15.95 -9.14
N ASP A 232 17.23 -15.20 -9.89
CA ASP A 232 17.26 -13.74 -9.81
C ASP A 232 15.84 -13.15 -9.98
N CYS A 233 15.38 -12.46 -8.94
CA CYS A 233 14.08 -11.79 -8.85
C CYS A 233 14.22 -10.28 -8.66
N ALA A 234 15.41 -9.72 -8.90
CA ALA A 234 15.70 -8.30 -8.72
C ALA A 234 15.49 -7.46 -10.00
N GLY A 235 15.61 -8.06 -11.19
CA GLY A 235 15.34 -7.39 -12.47
C GLY A 235 13.84 -7.29 -12.80
N TRP A 236 13.51 -6.70 -13.96
CA TRP A 236 12.14 -6.64 -14.47
C TRP A 236 12.05 -6.89 -15.98
N GLU A 237 11.02 -7.63 -16.40
CA GLU A 237 10.83 -8.05 -17.79
C GLU A 237 9.86 -7.15 -18.56
N ARG A 238 9.92 -7.23 -19.90
CA ARG A 238 8.92 -6.61 -20.79
C ARG A 238 7.54 -7.23 -20.58
N PRO A 239 6.44 -6.48 -20.83
CA PRO A 239 5.10 -7.05 -20.84
C PRO A 239 4.98 -8.21 -21.85
N ASP A 240 4.46 -9.35 -21.39
CA ASP A 240 4.28 -10.57 -22.19
C ASP A 240 2.86 -11.13 -21.98
N PRO A 241 2.05 -11.35 -23.04
CA PRO A 241 0.72 -11.93 -22.90
C PRO A 241 0.70 -13.36 -22.35
N ASP A 242 1.81 -14.11 -22.49
CA ASP A 242 1.92 -15.50 -22.03
C ASP A 242 2.52 -15.63 -20.62
N ALA A 243 3.02 -14.53 -20.05
CA ALA A 243 3.60 -14.51 -18.71
C ALA A 243 2.62 -15.03 -17.65
N LYS A 244 3.16 -15.79 -16.70
CA LYS A 244 2.46 -16.24 -15.51
C LYS A 244 2.96 -15.47 -14.29
N GLU A 245 2.09 -15.33 -13.31
CA GLU A 245 2.51 -14.79 -12.03
C GLU A 245 3.58 -15.68 -11.39
N ARG A 246 4.54 -15.03 -10.72
CA ARG A 246 5.53 -15.69 -9.88
C ARG A 246 5.51 -15.01 -8.51
N VAL A 247 5.57 -15.79 -7.44
CA VAL A 247 5.51 -15.27 -6.07
C VAL A 247 6.77 -15.73 -5.34
N PHE A 248 7.45 -14.79 -4.70
CA PHE A 248 8.63 -15.07 -3.88
C PHE A 248 8.35 -14.69 -2.45
N TYR A 249 8.87 -15.49 -1.53
CA TYR A 249 8.88 -15.23 -0.11
C TYR A 249 10.29 -14.86 0.31
N HIS A 250 10.44 -13.71 0.96
CA HIS A 250 11.68 -13.28 1.58
C HIS A 250 11.48 -13.30 3.10
N GLU A 251 12.01 -14.34 3.73
CA GLU A 251 12.03 -14.49 5.18
C GLU A 251 13.18 -13.67 5.74
N LEU A 252 12.88 -12.58 6.46
CA LEU A 252 13.88 -11.62 6.90
C LEU A 252 14.87 -12.25 7.90
N ASP A 253 16.16 -11.97 7.70
CA ASP A 253 17.24 -12.40 8.59
C ASP A 253 17.13 -11.71 9.96
N ASP A 254 16.82 -10.41 9.94
CA ASP A 254 16.61 -9.58 11.13
C ASP A 254 15.16 -9.10 11.19
N ARG A 255 14.57 -9.23 12.37
CA ARG A 255 13.18 -8.86 12.66
C ARG A 255 13.09 -7.73 13.70
N ASP A 256 14.23 -7.20 14.14
CA ASP A 256 14.28 -6.07 15.05
C ASP A 256 14.19 -4.75 14.27
N GLY A 257 13.18 -3.94 14.59
CA GLY A 257 13.01 -2.62 14.00
C GLY A 257 12.38 -2.63 12.61
N MET A 258 12.94 -1.85 11.67
CA MET A 258 12.34 -1.61 10.36
C MET A 258 13.14 -2.29 9.25
N ALA A 259 12.51 -3.21 8.50
CA ALA A 259 13.04 -3.73 7.25
C ALA A 259 12.80 -2.74 6.09
N GLU A 260 13.48 -2.94 4.96
CA GLU A 260 13.39 -2.07 3.78
C GLU A 260 13.50 -2.87 2.48
N VAL A 261 12.71 -2.48 1.48
CA VAL A 261 12.85 -2.89 0.08
C VAL A 261 12.86 -1.63 -0.81
N GLY A 262 13.71 -1.63 -1.84
CA GLY A 262 13.81 -0.54 -2.79
C GLY A 262 13.31 -0.91 -4.19
N LEU A 263 12.77 0.07 -4.91
CA LEU A 263 12.50 0.01 -6.35
C LEU A 263 13.14 1.23 -7.01
N ARG A 264 14.17 1.00 -7.83
CA ARG A 264 14.91 2.04 -8.53
C ARG A 264 14.53 2.09 -10.00
N GLN A 265 14.25 3.29 -10.49
CA GLN A 265 14.02 3.61 -11.89
C GLN A 265 14.99 4.73 -12.31
N PRO A 266 16.06 4.42 -13.07
CA PRO A 266 17.11 5.39 -13.39
C PRO A 266 16.67 6.49 -14.37
N ALA A 267 15.57 6.29 -15.12
CA ALA A 267 15.12 7.21 -16.16
C ALA A 267 13.65 7.60 -16.04
N PHE A 268 13.19 7.90 -14.82
CA PHE A 268 11.78 8.23 -14.55
C PHE A 268 11.36 9.54 -15.23
N PRO A 269 10.15 9.64 -15.82
CA PRO A 269 9.66 10.88 -16.44
C PRO A 269 9.55 12.04 -15.43
N ALA A 270 10.31 13.12 -15.64
CA ALA A 270 10.40 14.25 -14.71
C ALA A 270 10.34 15.63 -15.40
N GLY A 271 9.61 15.72 -16.52
CA GLY A 271 9.50 16.92 -17.34
C GLY A 271 10.49 16.90 -18.52
N PRO A 272 11.34 17.92 -18.71
CA PRO A 272 12.21 18.03 -19.88
C PRO A 272 13.37 17.02 -19.89
N ALA A 273 13.76 16.50 -18.73
CA ALA A 273 14.81 15.49 -18.57
C ALA A 273 14.34 14.40 -17.59
N PRO A 274 14.80 13.14 -17.75
CA PRO A 274 14.50 12.08 -16.82
C PRO A 274 15.23 12.26 -15.47
N ALA A 275 14.77 11.54 -14.45
CA ALA A 275 15.38 11.52 -13.13
C ALA A 275 15.63 10.08 -12.65
N ASP A 276 16.68 9.89 -11.87
CA ASP A 276 16.89 8.66 -11.12
C ASP A 276 15.98 8.70 -9.88
N VAL A 277 15.00 7.81 -9.83
CA VAL A 277 14.02 7.70 -8.75
C VAL A 277 14.24 6.41 -7.99
N LEU A 278 14.31 6.52 -6.66
CA LEU A 278 14.32 5.40 -5.74
C LEU A 278 13.12 5.51 -4.79
N VAL A 279 12.21 4.54 -4.91
CA VAL A 279 11.14 4.31 -3.94
C VAL A 279 11.64 3.33 -2.89
N ARG A 280 11.59 3.71 -1.62
CA ARG A 280 11.90 2.85 -0.48
C ARG A 280 10.63 2.58 0.32
N LEU A 281 10.29 1.31 0.48
CA LEU A 281 9.23 0.85 1.36
C LEU A 281 9.89 0.24 2.60
N ARG A 282 9.60 0.80 3.77
CA ARG A 282 10.07 0.33 5.06
C ARG A 282 8.90 -0.15 5.91
N TRP A 283 9.11 -1.16 6.75
CA TRP A 283 8.05 -1.65 7.62
C TRP A 283 8.57 -2.27 8.91
N SER A 284 7.73 -2.32 9.94
CA SER A 284 8.01 -2.93 11.24
C SER A 284 8.11 -4.45 11.11
N ALA A 285 9.33 -4.98 11.09
CA ALA A 285 9.62 -6.39 10.83
C ALA A 285 9.25 -7.31 12.00
N ASP A 286 9.14 -6.75 13.20
CA ASP A 286 8.70 -7.44 14.42
C ASP A 286 7.24 -7.90 14.33
N THR A 287 6.41 -7.16 13.57
CA THR A 287 5.00 -7.49 13.38
C THR A 287 4.65 -7.96 11.96
N LEU A 288 5.53 -7.71 10.99
CA LEU A 288 5.42 -8.15 9.59
C LEU A 288 6.76 -8.79 9.15
N PRO A 289 7.03 -10.03 9.59
CA PRO A 289 8.36 -10.66 9.48
C PRO A 289 8.76 -11.14 8.08
N ARG A 290 7.89 -10.99 7.07
CA ARG A 290 8.19 -11.38 5.69
C ARG A 290 7.87 -10.27 4.70
N LEU A 291 8.55 -10.33 3.57
CA LEU A 291 8.12 -9.67 2.34
C LEU A 291 7.63 -10.75 1.37
N VAL A 292 6.41 -10.60 0.86
CA VAL A 292 5.95 -11.33 -0.33
C VAL A 292 6.23 -10.45 -1.55
N GLN A 293 6.85 -11.01 -2.58
CA GLN A 293 7.07 -10.35 -3.86
C GLN A 293 6.21 -11.05 -4.92
N TRP A 294 5.12 -10.41 -5.34
CA TRP A 294 4.28 -10.88 -6.43
C TRP A 294 4.72 -10.23 -7.74
N ARG A 295 5.11 -11.03 -8.71
CA ARG A 295 5.56 -10.58 -10.02
C ARG A 295 4.54 -11.01 -11.06
N MET A 296 3.98 -10.04 -11.78
CA MET A 296 3.14 -10.31 -12.93
C MET A 296 3.60 -9.43 -14.10
N PRO A 297 4.52 -9.91 -14.97
CA PRO A 297 4.94 -9.17 -16.17
C PRO A 297 3.93 -9.35 -17.33
N GLY A 298 2.64 -9.56 -17.03
CA GLY A 298 1.60 -9.82 -18.03
C GLY A 298 1.21 -8.60 -18.86
N ALA A 299 0.96 -8.78 -20.16
CA ALA A 299 0.38 -7.69 -20.96
C ALA A 299 -1.01 -7.27 -20.42
N GLY A 300 -1.18 -5.99 -20.10
CA GLY A 300 -2.41 -5.47 -19.47
C GLY A 300 -2.50 -5.67 -17.95
N ALA A 301 -1.57 -6.41 -17.36
CA ALA A 301 -1.45 -6.66 -15.93
C ALA A 301 0.02 -6.61 -15.48
N HIS A 302 0.81 -5.69 -16.06
CA HIS A 302 2.24 -5.56 -15.81
C HIS A 302 2.46 -4.83 -14.48
N VAL A 303 2.67 -5.60 -13.41
CA VAL A 303 2.63 -5.11 -12.04
C VAL A 303 3.60 -5.88 -11.14
N LEU A 304 4.20 -5.16 -10.20
CA LEU A 304 5.00 -5.69 -9.11
C LEU A 304 4.27 -5.42 -7.78
N GLY A 305 3.94 -6.48 -7.06
CA GLY A 305 3.54 -6.46 -5.65
C GLY A 305 4.76 -6.56 -4.73
N LEU A 306 4.95 -5.59 -3.84
CA LEU A 306 5.87 -5.68 -2.71
C LEU A 306 5.07 -5.62 -1.42
N GLU A 307 4.99 -6.75 -0.72
CA GLU A 307 3.90 -6.99 0.22
C GLU A 307 4.43 -7.41 1.61
N PRO A 308 4.76 -6.44 2.48
CA PRO A 308 5.03 -6.72 3.88
C PRO A 308 3.85 -7.47 4.52
N ALA A 309 4.13 -8.61 5.16
CA ALA A 309 3.08 -9.51 5.63
C ALA A 309 3.46 -10.24 6.92
N ASN A 310 2.45 -10.76 7.63
CA ASN A 310 2.62 -11.71 8.74
C ASN A 310 2.16 -13.14 8.41
N CYS A 311 1.69 -13.37 7.19
CA CYS A 311 1.17 -14.64 6.71
C CYS A 311 1.61 -14.88 5.26
N ARG A 312 1.46 -16.10 4.76
CA ARG A 312 1.67 -16.40 3.33
C ARG A 312 0.42 -16.14 2.49
N VAL A 313 0.51 -16.34 1.16
CA VAL A 313 -0.62 -16.10 0.23
C VAL A 313 -1.40 -17.35 -0.14
N GLU A 314 -1.08 -18.52 0.41
CA GLU A 314 -1.81 -19.78 0.15
C GLU A 314 -3.17 -19.86 0.87
N GLY A 315 -3.53 -18.86 1.69
CA GLY A 315 -4.82 -18.78 2.36
C GLY A 315 -4.82 -19.37 3.77
N PHE A 316 -5.94 -19.22 4.47
CA PHE A 316 -6.05 -19.51 5.89
C PHE A 316 -5.79 -20.98 6.24
N GLU A 317 -6.35 -21.92 5.46
CA GLU A 317 -6.16 -23.36 5.72
C GLU A 317 -4.70 -23.80 5.55
N ALA A 318 -3.98 -23.22 4.59
CA ALA A 318 -2.56 -23.48 4.42
C ALA A 318 -1.76 -22.92 5.60
N GLU A 319 -2.06 -21.70 6.05
CA GLU A 319 -1.44 -21.09 7.22
C GLU A 319 -1.64 -21.96 8.48
N VAL A 320 -2.84 -22.53 8.68
CA VAL A 320 -3.13 -23.48 9.77
C VAL A 320 -2.25 -24.73 9.71
N ARG A 321 -1.97 -25.26 8.53
CA ARG A 321 -1.09 -26.44 8.36
C ARG A 321 0.38 -26.12 8.64
N GLU A 322 0.79 -24.87 8.53
CA GLU A 322 2.17 -24.40 8.73
C GLU A 322 2.44 -23.80 10.12
N GLY A 323 1.55 -24.05 11.09
CA GLY A 323 1.71 -23.59 12.48
C GLY A 323 0.65 -22.61 12.95
N GLY A 324 -0.22 -22.15 12.04
CA GLY A 324 -1.34 -21.27 12.34
C GLY A 324 -1.02 -19.79 12.17
N PRO A 325 -2.06 -18.97 11.89
CA PRO A 325 -1.89 -17.53 11.83
C PRO A 325 -1.54 -16.98 13.23
N ALA A 326 -1.04 -15.74 13.26
CA ALA A 326 -0.98 -15.00 14.50
C ALA A 326 -2.38 -14.90 15.14
N MET A 327 -2.44 -14.95 16.46
CA MET A 327 -3.71 -14.93 17.21
C MET A 327 -3.76 -13.71 18.13
N LEU A 328 -4.87 -12.98 18.12
CA LEU A 328 -5.14 -11.87 19.02
C LEU A 328 -6.12 -12.31 20.12
N ALA A 329 -5.67 -12.31 21.37
CA ALA A 329 -6.53 -12.53 22.53
C ALA A 329 -7.55 -11.37 22.70
N PRO A 330 -8.65 -11.57 23.45
CA PRO A 330 -9.60 -10.50 23.77
C PRO A 330 -8.90 -9.27 24.36
N GLY A 331 -9.14 -8.08 23.77
CA GLY A 331 -8.52 -6.81 24.17
C GLY A 331 -7.04 -6.66 23.79
N ALA A 332 -6.42 -7.66 23.17
CA ALA A 332 -5.05 -7.54 22.68
C ALA A 332 -5.01 -6.65 21.43
N CYS A 333 -3.89 -5.96 21.25
CA CYS A 333 -3.63 -5.16 20.07
C CYS A 333 -2.22 -5.38 19.50
N VAL A 334 -2.08 -5.16 18.20
CA VAL A 334 -0.82 -5.15 17.46
C VAL A 334 -0.76 -3.89 16.61
N THR A 335 0.44 -3.34 16.42
CA THR A 335 0.66 -2.14 15.60
C THR A 335 1.61 -2.45 14.46
N HIS A 336 1.19 -2.13 13.23
CA HIS A 336 2.01 -2.22 12.04
C HIS A 336 2.40 -0.81 11.59
N ARG A 337 3.68 -0.60 11.29
CA ARG A 337 4.19 0.67 10.78
C ARG A 337 4.80 0.48 9.42
N LEU A 338 4.45 1.34 8.48
CA LEU A 338 4.99 1.34 7.14
C LEU A 338 5.37 2.76 6.73
N GLU A 339 6.49 2.91 6.02
CA GLU A 339 6.96 4.17 5.46
C GLU A 339 7.25 3.99 3.98
N LEU A 340 6.67 4.82 3.13
CA LEU A 340 7.10 4.95 1.74
C LEU A 340 7.85 6.27 1.57
N LYS A 341 9.10 6.22 1.10
CA LYS A 341 9.92 7.42 0.83
C LYS A 341 10.40 7.40 -0.60
N ILE A 342 10.25 8.52 -1.29
CA ILE A 342 10.66 8.66 -2.68
C ILE A 342 11.82 9.66 -2.73
N ALA A 343 13.00 9.17 -3.05
CA ALA A 343 14.15 10.00 -3.39
C ALA A 343 14.26 10.14 -4.90
N ALA A 344 14.64 11.33 -5.37
CA ALA A 344 14.84 11.57 -6.78
C ALA A 344 16.02 12.50 -7.01
N GLU A 345 16.89 12.15 -7.95
CA GLU A 345 17.98 12.98 -8.43
C GLU A 345 17.75 13.28 -9.92
N ARG A 346 17.59 14.56 -10.24
CA ARG A 346 17.36 14.97 -11.64
C ARG A 346 18.71 15.01 -12.36
N ALA A 347 18.74 14.51 -13.58
CA ALA A 347 19.88 14.77 -14.46
C ALA A 347 20.04 16.29 -14.65
N MET A 348 21.25 16.80 -14.46
CA MET A 348 21.57 18.19 -14.73
C MET A 348 21.35 18.43 -16.22
N ILE A 349 20.52 19.42 -16.56
CA ILE A 349 20.44 19.92 -17.93
C ILE A 349 21.62 20.87 -18.08
N GLU A 350 22.64 20.47 -18.85
CA GLU A 350 23.63 21.41 -19.34
C GLU A 350 22.92 22.33 -20.36
N GLU A 351 22.87 23.64 -20.06
CA GLU A 351 22.32 24.68 -20.95
C GLU A 351 23.24 24.96 -22.16
#